data_AF-A0A958KCA5-F1
#
_entry.id   AF-A0A958KCA5-F1
#
_cell.length_a   1.000
_cell.length_b   1.000
_cell.length_c   1.000
_cell.angle_alpha   90.00
_cell.angle_beta   90.00
_cell.angle_gamma   90.00
#
_symmetry.space_group_name_H-M   'P 1'
#
loop_
_entity.id
_entity.type
_entity.pdbx_description
1 polymer ?
#
loop_
_entity_poly.entity_id
_entity_poly.type
_entity_poly.pdbx_seq_one_letter_code
_entity_poly.pdbx_strand_id
1 'polypeptide(L)'
;MVLNGIGTRKATWFRIRVYHAGLYLESKSNSTEQILSDSGTKELRMRFLRDVSKEDMVDAWTDGFIKNAIDYSAIKDNVAIFTALMVDVKEGDTFAIQFKSNTVEIFYNDSFAGAVSDHEFARDVLAIWLGDHPPNESLKEGLLGKEE
;
A
#
# COMPACT_ATOMS: atom_id res chain seq x y z
N MET A 1 2.69 17.36 0.86
CA MET A 1 2.03 16.38 -0.02
C MET A 1 0.58 16.78 -0.25
N VAL A 2 0.01 16.41 -1.39
CA VAL A 2 -1.39 16.64 -1.77
C VAL A 2 -2.10 15.30 -1.96
N LEU A 3 -3.38 15.22 -1.63
CA LEU A 3 -4.20 14.03 -1.89
C LEU A 3 -4.35 13.83 -3.41
N ASN A 4 -3.80 12.74 -3.92
CA ASN A 4 -3.95 12.34 -5.32
C ASN A 4 -5.34 11.76 -5.58
N GLY A 5 -5.78 10.83 -4.74
CA GLY A 5 -7.06 10.16 -4.86
C GLY A 5 -7.34 9.20 -3.70
N ILE A 6 -8.59 8.74 -3.60
CA ILE A 6 -9.06 7.80 -2.59
C ILE A 6 -9.68 6.60 -3.29
N GLY A 7 -9.29 5.39 -2.92
CA GLY A 7 -9.90 4.15 -3.38
C GLY A 7 -10.39 3.28 -2.23
N THR A 8 -11.31 2.35 -2.51
CA THR A 8 -11.84 1.43 -1.50
C THR A 8 -11.49 0.00 -1.83
N ARG A 9 -10.80 -0.69 -0.91
CA ARG A 9 -10.59 -2.14 -1.01
C ARG A 9 -11.87 -2.88 -0.72
N LYS A 10 -12.28 -3.75 -1.64
CA LYS A 10 -13.45 -4.63 -1.50
C LYS A 10 -12.98 -6.08 -1.59
N ALA A 11 -13.22 -6.87 -0.54
CA ALA A 11 -12.89 -8.29 -0.51
C ALA A 11 -14.13 -9.14 -0.80
N THR A 12 -13.89 -10.36 -1.30
CA THR A 12 -14.91 -11.40 -1.58
C THR A 12 -15.93 -11.03 -2.68
N TRP A 13 -16.73 -12.00 -3.12
CA TRP A 13 -17.82 -11.76 -4.08
C TRP A 13 -18.90 -10.81 -3.53
N PHE A 14 -19.05 -10.73 -2.20
CA PHE A 14 -20.02 -9.84 -1.56
C PHE A 14 -19.55 -8.37 -1.46
N ARG A 15 -18.40 -8.02 -2.06
CA ARG A 15 -17.85 -6.64 -2.08
C ARG A 15 -17.73 -6.02 -0.69
N ILE A 16 -17.34 -6.82 0.31
CA ILE A 16 -17.21 -6.35 1.68
C ILE A 16 -16.06 -5.33 1.73
N ARG A 17 -16.35 -4.13 2.21
CA ARG A 17 -15.35 -3.06 2.32
C ARG A 17 -14.35 -3.40 3.42
N VAL A 18 -13.07 -3.32 3.11
CA VAL A 18 -11.97 -3.63 4.05
C VAL A 18 -11.35 -2.35 4.59
N TYR A 19 -10.98 -1.43 3.70
CA TYR A 19 -10.46 -0.11 4.06
C TYR A 19 -10.73 0.91 2.95
N HIS A 20 -10.68 2.19 3.32
CA HIS A 20 -10.42 3.29 2.38
C HIS A 20 -8.93 3.60 2.38
N ALA A 21 -8.33 3.71 1.19
CA ALA A 21 -6.94 4.13 1.03
C ALA A 21 -6.90 5.48 0.35
N GLY A 22 -6.08 6.41 0.85
CA GLY A 22 -5.74 7.66 0.20
C GLY A 22 -4.26 7.66 -0.18
N LEU A 23 -3.96 8.02 -1.43
CA LEU A 23 -2.60 8.21 -1.92
C LEU A 23 -2.26 9.71 -1.89
N TYR A 24 -1.15 10.07 -1.26
CA TYR A 24 -0.63 11.42 -1.18
C TYR A 24 0.70 11.49 -1.90
N LEU A 25 0.84 12.50 -2.77
CA LEU A 25 2.02 12.71 -3.63
C LEU A 25 2.54 14.14 -3.47
N GLU A 26 3.76 14.41 -3.88
CA GLU A 26 4.28 15.79 -4.00
C GLU A 26 3.60 16.54 -5.14
N SER A 27 3.34 15.86 -6.27
CA SER A 27 2.57 16.36 -7.42
C SER A 27 1.55 15.33 -7.84
N LYS A 28 0.33 15.77 -8.19
CA LYS A 28 -0.73 14.86 -8.65
C LYS A 28 -0.33 14.17 -9.96
N SER A 29 -0.71 12.90 -10.10
CA SER A 29 -0.60 12.15 -11.34
C SER A 29 -1.67 11.07 -11.40
N ASN A 30 -2.09 10.73 -12.61
CA ASN A 30 -2.99 9.61 -12.89
C ASN A 30 -2.29 8.45 -13.64
N SER A 31 -0.98 8.56 -13.87
CA SER A 31 -0.15 7.51 -14.48
C SER A 31 0.48 6.65 -13.39
N THR A 32 0.19 5.35 -13.44
CA THR A 32 0.83 4.36 -12.58
C THR A 32 2.34 4.42 -12.71
N GLU A 33 2.85 4.48 -13.95
CA GLU A 33 4.27 4.44 -14.26
C GLU A 33 5.00 5.65 -13.68
N GLN A 34 4.43 6.85 -13.82
CA GLN A 34 5.00 8.06 -13.22
C GLN A 34 5.05 7.97 -11.70
N ILE A 35 3.98 7.48 -11.07
CA ILE A 35 3.92 7.38 -9.60
C ILE A 35 4.91 6.33 -9.09
N LEU A 36 5.02 5.17 -9.74
CA LEU A 36 5.93 4.10 -9.31
C LEU A 36 7.41 4.41 -9.56
N SER A 37 7.73 5.24 -10.56
CA SER A 37 9.11 5.62 -10.90
C SER A 37 9.59 6.90 -10.21
N ASP A 38 8.67 7.70 -9.69
CA ASP A 38 9.00 8.92 -8.95
C ASP A 38 9.69 8.57 -7.61
N SER A 39 10.85 9.16 -7.34
CA SER A 39 11.59 9.00 -6.08
C SER A 39 11.23 10.03 -5.01
N GLY A 40 10.33 10.97 -5.31
CA GLY A 40 9.79 11.94 -4.36
C GLY A 40 8.98 11.31 -3.23
N THR A 41 8.72 12.07 -2.17
CA THR A 41 8.01 11.58 -0.99
C THR A 41 6.56 11.21 -1.31
N LYS A 42 6.11 10.05 -0.85
CA LYS A 42 4.71 9.60 -1.00
C LYS A 42 4.20 9.05 0.30
N GLU A 43 2.89 9.07 0.47
CA GLU A 43 2.22 8.38 1.57
C GLU A 43 0.99 7.65 1.06
N LEU A 44 0.87 6.38 1.41
CA LEU A 44 -0.35 5.62 1.24
C LEU A 44 -0.97 5.40 2.61
N ARG A 45 -2.15 5.96 2.84
CA ARG A 45 -2.83 5.91 4.13
C ARG A 45 -4.14 5.16 4.04
N MET A 46 -4.30 4.12 4.85
CA MET A 46 -5.46 3.25 4.93
C MET A 46 -6.23 3.49 6.23
N ARG A 47 -7.57 3.54 6.12
CA ARG A 47 -8.51 3.55 7.24
C ARG A 47 -9.33 2.26 7.18
N PHE A 48 -9.14 1.37 8.13
CA PHE A 48 -9.85 0.09 8.16
C PHE A 48 -11.31 0.27 8.54
N LEU A 49 -12.17 -0.48 7.85
CA LEU A 49 -13.63 -0.46 7.97
C LEU A 49 -14.16 -1.76 8.63
N ARG A 50 -13.24 -2.58 9.11
CA ARG A 50 -13.49 -3.85 9.80
C ARG A 50 -12.20 -4.34 10.44
N ASP A 51 -12.33 -5.28 11.35
CA ASP A 51 -11.19 -6.04 11.89
C ASP A 51 -10.51 -6.86 10.79
N VAL A 52 -9.17 -6.89 10.82
CA VAL A 52 -8.32 -7.73 9.97
C VAL A 52 -7.19 -8.26 10.84
N SER A 53 -6.95 -9.58 10.81
CA SER A 53 -5.86 -10.16 11.59
C SER A 53 -4.51 -9.90 10.94
N LYS A 54 -3.45 -10.00 11.73
CA LYS A 54 -2.07 -10.00 11.27
C LYS A 54 -1.87 -11.03 10.16
N GLU A 55 -2.37 -12.25 10.34
CA GLU A 55 -2.22 -13.34 9.36
C GLU A 55 -2.85 -12.95 8.02
N ASP A 56 -4.08 -12.43 8.03
CA ASP A 56 -4.76 -11.98 6.82
C ASP A 56 -4.03 -10.83 6.11
N MET A 57 -3.42 -9.92 6.87
CA MET A 57 -2.59 -8.84 6.32
C MET A 57 -1.32 -9.39 5.67
N VAL A 58 -0.60 -10.27 6.38
CA VAL A 58 0.64 -10.90 5.90
C VAL A 58 0.37 -11.68 4.61
N ASP A 59 -0.67 -12.50 4.58
CA ASP A 59 -1.03 -13.30 3.40
C ASP A 59 -1.39 -12.42 2.21
N ALA A 60 -2.24 -11.40 2.43
CA ALA A 60 -2.68 -10.51 1.36
C ALA A 60 -1.53 -9.69 0.76
N TRP A 61 -0.58 -9.24 1.59
CA TRP A 61 0.53 -8.42 1.11
C TRP A 61 1.61 -9.25 0.46
N THR A 62 1.90 -10.43 1.01
CA THR A 62 2.82 -11.39 0.39
C THR A 62 2.32 -11.79 -1.01
N ASP A 63 1.04 -12.12 -1.15
CA ASP A 63 0.42 -12.37 -2.45
C ASP A 63 0.50 -11.15 -3.39
N GLY A 64 0.29 -9.95 -2.85
CA GLY A 64 0.47 -8.69 -3.57
C GLY A 64 1.88 -8.52 -4.14
N PHE A 65 2.92 -8.79 -3.35
CA PHE A 65 4.32 -8.75 -3.80
C PHE A 65 4.60 -9.81 -4.87
N ILE A 66 4.15 -11.06 -4.66
CA ILE A 66 4.34 -12.14 -5.62
C ILE A 66 3.76 -11.76 -6.99
N LYS A 67 2.64 -11.05 -7.02
CA LYS A 67 1.95 -10.67 -8.25
C LYS A 67 2.49 -9.40 -8.92
N ASN A 68 3.04 -8.45 -8.17
CA ASN A 68 3.36 -7.12 -8.70
C ASN A 68 4.84 -6.71 -8.65
N ALA A 69 5.67 -7.44 -7.90
CA ALA A 69 7.11 -7.13 -7.83
C ALA A 69 7.79 -7.35 -9.19
N ILE A 70 8.83 -6.57 -9.50
CA ILE A 70 9.69 -6.84 -10.67
C ILE A 70 10.37 -8.20 -10.52
N ASP A 71 11.00 -8.42 -9.36
CA ASP A 71 11.67 -9.66 -9.01
C ASP A 71 11.41 -9.98 -7.54
N TYR A 72 10.39 -10.80 -7.29
CA TYR A 72 10.05 -11.24 -5.94
C TYR A 72 11.21 -11.95 -5.23
N SER A 73 12.08 -12.64 -5.97
CA SER A 73 13.21 -13.37 -5.38
C SER A 73 14.27 -12.42 -4.81
N ALA A 74 14.45 -11.26 -5.44
CA ALA A 74 15.38 -10.22 -5.00
C ALA A 74 14.90 -9.50 -3.74
N ILE A 75 13.58 -9.35 -3.54
CA ILE A 75 13.00 -8.61 -2.41
C ILE A 75 12.51 -9.49 -1.26
N LYS A 76 12.72 -10.81 -1.32
CA LYS A 76 12.13 -11.76 -0.36
C LYS A 76 12.45 -11.45 1.11
N ASP A 77 13.69 -11.03 1.40
CA ASP A 77 14.12 -10.66 2.74
C ASP A 77 13.44 -9.36 3.20
N ASN A 78 13.29 -8.38 2.31
CA ASN A 78 12.56 -7.14 2.57
C ASN A 78 11.07 -7.41 2.83
N VAL A 79 10.46 -8.32 2.08
CA VAL A 79 9.08 -8.78 2.30
C VAL A 79 8.94 -9.44 3.68
N ALA A 80 9.90 -10.26 4.10
CA ALA A 80 9.89 -10.89 5.42
C ALA A 80 9.98 -9.85 6.55
N ILE A 81 10.85 -8.84 6.42
CA ILE A 81 10.95 -7.73 7.39
C ILE A 81 9.64 -6.93 7.42
N PHE A 82 9.12 -6.56 6.24
CA PHE A 82 7.89 -5.79 6.11
C PHE A 82 6.69 -6.50 6.74
N THR A 83 6.50 -7.79 6.44
CA THR A 83 5.41 -8.60 6.99
C THR A 83 5.56 -8.88 8.49
N ALA A 84 6.78 -8.93 9.01
CA ALA A 84 7.02 -9.07 10.45
C ALA A 84 6.47 -7.87 11.26
N LEU A 85 6.43 -6.67 10.65
CA LEU A 85 5.89 -5.44 11.24
C LEU A 85 4.35 -5.43 11.32
N MET A 86 3.67 -6.47 10.83
CA MET A 86 2.22 -6.53 10.83
C MET A 86 1.66 -6.86 12.21
N VAL A 87 0.52 -6.24 12.50
CA VAL A 87 -0.26 -6.44 13.73
C VAL A 87 -1.74 -6.57 13.38
N ASP A 88 -2.53 -7.10 14.30
CA ASP A 88 -3.97 -7.05 14.18
C ASP A 88 -4.45 -5.60 14.12
N VAL A 89 -5.39 -5.33 13.22
CA VAL A 89 -6.04 -4.02 13.13
C VAL A 89 -7.53 -4.16 13.41
N LYS A 90 -8.07 -3.17 14.09
CA LYS A 90 -9.50 -3.06 14.39
C LYS A 90 -10.20 -2.16 13.39
N GLU A 91 -11.52 -2.32 13.32
CA GLU A 91 -12.36 -1.34 12.65
C GLU A 91 -12.06 0.05 13.19
N GLY A 92 -11.76 0.98 12.28
CA GLY A 92 -11.38 2.32 12.67
C GLY A 92 -9.94 2.43 13.19
N ASP A 93 -9.03 1.54 12.84
CA ASP A 93 -7.60 1.81 12.89
C ASP A 93 -7.10 2.45 11.59
N THR A 94 -5.97 3.15 11.68
CA THR A 94 -5.23 3.64 10.52
C THR A 94 -3.90 2.92 10.37
N PHE A 95 -3.55 2.66 9.11
CA PHE A 95 -2.27 2.13 8.71
C PHE A 95 -1.71 3.02 7.61
N ALA A 96 -0.49 3.52 7.76
CA ALA A 96 0.14 4.35 6.75
C ALA A 96 1.51 3.80 6.35
N ILE A 97 1.80 3.90 5.07
CA ILE A 97 3.12 3.63 4.49
C ILE A 97 3.65 4.95 3.96
N GLN A 98 4.79 5.39 4.48
CA GLN A 98 5.51 6.53 3.95
C GLN A 98 6.70 6.05 3.12
N PHE A 99 6.79 6.56 1.91
CA PHE A 99 7.86 6.28 0.96
C PHE A 99 8.78 7.48 0.94
N LYS A 100 10.00 7.29 1.43
CA LYS A 100 11.12 8.24 1.36
C LYS A 100 12.19 7.64 0.47
N SER A 101 13.14 8.46 0.02
CA SER A 101 14.09 8.12 -1.05
C SER A 101 14.65 6.68 -1.01
N ASN A 102 15.05 6.18 0.17
CA ASN A 102 15.58 4.82 0.33
C ASN A 102 14.86 4.04 1.46
N THR A 103 13.67 4.46 1.88
CA THR A 103 13.05 3.90 3.09
C THR A 103 11.53 3.85 2.97
N VAL A 104 10.99 2.69 3.30
CA VAL A 104 9.56 2.45 3.48
C VAL A 104 9.28 2.40 4.98
N GLU A 105 8.61 3.43 5.49
CA GLU A 105 8.24 3.53 6.90
C GLU A 105 6.79 3.14 7.11
N ILE A 106 6.51 2.45 8.21
CA ILE A 106 5.19 1.94 8.56
C ILE A 106 4.69 2.63 9.83
N PHE A 107 3.44 3.04 9.82
CA PHE A 107 2.76 3.67 10.95
C PHE A 107 1.41 3.01 11.22
N TYR A 108 1.09 2.79 12.49
CA TYR A 108 -0.25 2.42 12.96
C TYR A 108 -0.76 3.52 13.86
N ASN A 109 -1.95 4.06 13.57
CA ASN A 109 -2.54 5.14 14.37
C ASN A 109 -1.56 6.29 14.63
N ASP A 110 -0.90 6.73 13.54
CA ASP A 110 0.14 7.77 13.52
C ASP A 110 1.40 7.47 14.37
N SER A 111 1.51 6.26 14.94
CA SER A 111 2.67 5.81 15.70
C SER A 111 3.60 4.98 14.82
N PHE A 112 4.89 5.31 14.82
CA PHE A 112 5.91 4.60 14.06
C PHE A 112 6.05 3.15 14.52
N ALA A 113 5.98 2.22 13.57
CA ALA A 113 6.03 0.78 13.83
C ALA A 113 7.33 0.12 13.35
N GLY A 114 7.96 0.70 12.34
CA GLY A 114 9.20 0.19 11.77
C GLY A 114 9.46 0.71 10.37
N ALA A 115 10.59 0.30 9.81
CA ALA A 115 10.99 0.70 8.47
C ALA A 115 11.77 -0.40 7.77
N VAL A 116 11.72 -0.39 6.43
CA VAL A 116 12.55 -1.21 5.54
C VAL A 116 13.39 -0.25 4.69
N SER A 117 14.71 -0.36 4.79
CA SER A 117 15.65 0.53 4.11
C SER A 117 16.19 -0.13 2.85
N ASP A 118 15.44 0.01 1.76
CA ASP A 118 15.83 -0.50 0.45
C ASP A 118 15.22 0.39 -0.64
N HIS A 119 16.06 0.84 -1.59
CA HIS A 119 15.67 1.78 -2.64
C HIS A 119 14.71 1.17 -3.66
N GLU A 120 14.85 -0.12 -3.96
CA GLU A 120 14.03 -0.81 -4.96
C GLU A 120 12.69 -1.27 -4.34
N PHE A 121 12.69 -1.56 -3.04
CA PHE A 121 11.51 -2.06 -2.33
C PHE A 121 10.33 -1.07 -2.29
N ALA A 122 10.59 0.24 -2.25
CA ALA A 122 9.55 1.26 -2.21
C ALA A 122 8.59 1.16 -3.40
N ARG A 123 9.13 0.91 -4.59
CA ARG A 123 8.36 0.74 -5.83
C ARG A 123 7.50 -0.53 -5.77
N ASP A 124 8.07 -1.65 -5.31
CA ASP A 124 7.35 -2.92 -5.25
C ASP A 124 6.24 -2.92 -4.20
N VAL A 125 6.43 -2.23 -3.08
CA VAL A 125 5.37 -2.02 -2.07
C VAL A 125 4.21 -1.27 -2.71
N LEU A 126 4.46 -0.10 -3.33
CA LEU A 126 3.37 0.69 -3.93
C LEU A 126 2.70 -0.02 -5.11
N ALA A 127 3.43 -0.89 -5.82
CA ALA A 127 2.91 -1.71 -6.90
C ALA A 127 1.83 -2.71 -6.45
N ILE A 128 1.76 -3.08 -5.16
CA ILE A 128 0.63 -3.87 -4.63
C ILE A 128 -0.70 -3.17 -4.91
N TRP A 129 -0.75 -1.84 -4.85
CA TRP A 129 -1.99 -1.07 -5.04
C TRP A 129 -2.17 -0.54 -6.46
N LEU A 130 -1.07 -0.20 -7.15
CA LEU A 130 -1.11 0.48 -8.44
C LEU A 130 -0.67 -0.38 -9.62
N GLY A 131 -0.07 -1.54 -9.36
CA GLY A 131 0.43 -2.47 -10.37
C GLY A 131 -0.66 -3.14 -11.19
N ASP A 132 -0.31 -4.17 -11.95
CA ASP A 132 -1.21 -4.86 -12.88
C ASP A 132 -2.20 -5.78 -12.17
N HIS A 133 -1.91 -6.16 -10.92
CA HIS A 133 -2.73 -7.04 -10.12
C HIS A 133 -3.08 -6.40 -8.77
N PRO A 134 -3.84 -5.28 -8.76
CA PRO A 134 -4.25 -4.64 -7.52
C PRO A 134 -5.29 -5.50 -6.77
N PRO A 135 -5.54 -5.27 -5.46
CA PRO A 135 -6.59 -5.96 -4.72
C PRO A 135 -7.97 -5.91 -5.38
N ASN A 136 -8.27 -4.79 -6.05
CA ASN A 136 -9.43 -4.59 -6.91
C ASN A 136 -9.21 -3.34 -7.78
N GLU A 137 -9.69 -3.36 -9.03
CA GLU A 137 -9.48 -2.25 -9.99
C GLU A 137 -9.99 -0.90 -9.50
N SER A 138 -11.18 -0.86 -8.89
CA SER A 138 -11.75 0.39 -8.37
C SER A 138 -10.89 1.04 -7.26
N LEU A 139 -10.06 0.26 -6.55
CA LEU A 139 -9.11 0.82 -5.59
C LEU A 139 -8.00 1.57 -6.33
N LYS A 140 -7.41 0.95 -7.36
CA LYS A 140 -6.38 1.57 -8.19
C LYS A 140 -6.89 2.83 -8.88
N GLU A 141 -8.06 2.77 -9.52
CA GLU A 141 -8.67 3.92 -10.19
C GLU A 141 -8.91 5.09 -9.24
N GLY A 142 -9.46 4.81 -8.05
CA GLY A 142 -9.66 5.82 -7.01
C GLY A 142 -8.35 6.44 -6.52
N LEU A 143 -7.29 5.64 -6.29
CA LEU A 143 -5.97 6.15 -5.88
C LEU A 143 -5.27 6.97 -6.97
N LEU A 144 -5.47 6.63 -8.24
CA LEU A 144 -4.99 7.39 -9.40
C LEU A 144 -5.79 8.68 -9.65
N GLY A 145 -6.85 8.94 -8.87
CA GLY A 145 -7.72 10.11 -9.04
C GLY A 145 -8.50 10.08 -10.36
N LYS A 146 -8.85 8.88 -10.85
CA LYS A 146 -9.60 8.68 -12.11
C LYS A 146 -11.12 8.59 -11.89
N GLU A 147 -11.58 8.52 -10.64
CA GLU A 147 -13.01 8.63 -10.32
C GLU A 147 -13.44 10.11 -10.37
N GLU A 148 -14.38 10.42 -11.27
CA GLU A 148 -15.12 11.71 -11.33
C GLU A 148 -16.18 11.81 -10.23
#